data_AF-A0A3S2UUH1-F1
#
_entry.id   AF-A0A3S2UUH1-F1
#
_cell.length_a   1.000
_cell.length_b   1.000
_cell.length_c   1.000
_cell.angle_alpha   90.00
_cell.angle_beta   90.00
_cell.angle_gamma   90.00
#
_symmetry.space_group_name_H-M   'P 1'
#
loop_
_entity.id
_entity.type
_entity.pdbx_description
1 polymer ?
#
loop_
_entity_poly.entity_id
_entity_poly.type
_entity_poly.pdbx_seq_one_letter_code
_entity_poly.pdbx_strand_id
1 'polypeptide(L)'
;MNRITVKPTRSRWLLALLFCSGVAMGQSTPWIVPSAKEVDALFQQAQEAIAKGEWEKAAGLLNRYHEMSRAPGPHGGVRLSYALAYWRLVGEKHSPALLDLRDARDRAAAKVRAGGYGSHSAMQELVSLNAHLNDPGATADSFAWLLERRPADARTFAPLALPALVAADRVAMALPFIDTDELLRDAKRMHELGMDRRYGLPQWTEQDRIRHAQESMDRQVAPTVAALVKGGAFDRAMALATSAQALLGAEATLPVTMAALAGQAPRFGDLGDLPAPKLEPVWTPPAQPDLDVLDRQARADLAAGRYAQVAAYHRWYFSNALGIDAAHSGVRLSFALSHWRALAELYPPALQDMREARDAAAAQVRAGGPAQQQAVRDLVALDLHLADPSGSAATALWLQMHRPADLPAFVSSALPALVAAGNASLAMQHFDEPLVLAGIQRTFNGLSDRARSDRGPEETRRSAQAFVDGEAAPAVSAMVQIGQVERARAFVAKVRALIGADAKLPECEDALRGFAPPFGRG
;
A
#
# COMPACT_ATOMS: atom_id res chain seq x y z
N MET A 1 27.85 -25.82 -64.66
CA MET A 1 26.76 -26.07 -63.67
C MET A 1 27.05 -25.24 -62.42
N ASN A 2 26.02 -24.56 -61.91
CA ASN A 2 26.09 -23.25 -61.25
C ASN A 2 26.84 -23.19 -59.91
N ARG A 3 27.80 -22.25 -59.80
CA ARG A 3 28.32 -21.73 -58.54
C ARG A 3 27.40 -20.60 -58.07
N ILE A 4 26.68 -20.80 -56.98
CA ILE A 4 25.92 -19.76 -56.29
C ILE A 4 26.84 -19.14 -55.24
N THR A 5 27.36 -17.95 -55.52
CA THR A 5 28.00 -17.07 -54.56
C THR A 5 26.93 -16.32 -53.76
N VAL A 6 26.78 -16.65 -52.48
CA VAL A 6 26.02 -15.84 -51.52
C VAL A 6 27.00 -14.91 -50.80
N LYS A 7 26.87 -13.59 -51.02
CA LYS A 7 27.59 -12.56 -50.26
C LYS A 7 26.94 -12.39 -48.88
N PRO A 8 27.70 -12.33 -47.77
CA PRO A 8 27.16 -11.93 -46.49
C PRO A 8 27.03 -10.39 -46.44
N THR A 9 25.81 -9.89 -46.30
CA THR A 9 25.51 -8.48 -46.01
C THR A 9 25.89 -8.15 -44.57
N ARG A 10 27.14 -7.71 -44.38
CA ARG A 10 27.58 -6.99 -43.18
C ARG A 10 27.12 -5.53 -43.29
N SER A 11 26.06 -5.14 -42.59
CA SER A 11 25.75 -3.74 -42.22
C SER A 11 24.54 -3.70 -41.29
N ARG A 12 24.76 -3.69 -39.96
CA ARG A 12 23.90 -3.01 -38.96
C ARG A 12 24.32 -3.14 -37.49
N TRP A 13 25.39 -3.87 -37.13
CA TRP A 13 25.76 -4.11 -35.72
C TRP A 13 27.08 -3.48 -35.24
N LEU A 14 27.48 -2.33 -35.78
CA LEU A 14 28.75 -1.67 -35.41
C LEU A 14 28.60 -0.22 -34.90
N LEU A 15 27.42 0.14 -34.39
CA LEU A 15 27.15 1.45 -33.77
C LEU A 15 26.74 1.38 -32.29
N ALA A 16 26.75 0.21 -31.66
CA ALA A 16 26.36 0.03 -30.26
C ALA A 16 27.55 -0.16 -29.28
N LEU A 17 28.81 -0.14 -29.75
CA LEU A 17 30.00 -0.41 -28.92
C LEU A 17 30.97 0.78 -28.77
N LEU A 18 30.56 2.00 -29.12
CA LEU A 18 31.35 3.23 -28.95
C LEU A 18 30.79 4.19 -27.88
N PHE A 19 29.95 3.70 -26.95
CA PHE A 19 29.36 4.53 -25.88
C PHE A 19 29.94 4.33 -24.47
N CYS A 20 31.00 3.56 -24.28
CA CYS A 20 31.50 3.21 -22.94
C CYS A 20 32.88 3.77 -22.53
N SER A 21 33.50 4.72 -23.24
CA SER A 21 34.80 5.28 -22.76
C SER A 21 35.11 6.72 -23.17
N GLY A 22 34.11 7.54 -23.48
CA GLY A 22 34.27 8.98 -23.66
C GLY A 22 33.73 9.76 -22.47
N VAL A 23 34.58 10.08 -21.48
CA VAL A 23 34.27 11.09 -20.45
C VAL A 23 34.29 12.46 -21.12
N ALA A 24 33.21 12.79 -21.84
CA ALA A 24 32.84 14.16 -22.06
C ALA A 24 32.11 14.62 -20.79
N MET A 25 32.61 15.67 -20.14
CA MET A 25 31.85 16.47 -19.17
C MET A 25 30.72 17.20 -19.90
N GLY A 26 29.80 16.43 -20.49
CA GLY A 26 28.57 16.91 -21.07
C GLY A 26 27.58 17.13 -19.95
N GLN A 27 26.96 18.30 -19.93
CA GLN A 27 25.89 18.67 -19.01
C GLN A 27 24.92 17.49 -18.88
N SER A 28 24.94 16.82 -17.72
CA SER A 28 23.97 15.78 -17.43
C SER A 28 22.60 16.46 -17.49
N THR A 29 21.81 16.15 -18.51
CA THR A 29 20.39 16.50 -18.51
C THR A 29 19.85 16.04 -17.16
N PRO A 30 19.24 16.94 -16.37
CA PRO A 30 18.77 16.60 -15.04
C PRO A 30 17.89 15.36 -15.15
N TRP A 31 18.19 14.33 -14.37
CA TRP A 31 17.38 13.12 -14.32
C TRP A 31 16.00 13.52 -13.84
N ILE A 32 15.04 13.63 -14.77
CA ILE A 32 13.66 13.96 -14.45
C ILE A 32 13.10 12.72 -13.77
N VAL A 33 12.89 12.80 -12.45
CA VAL A 33 12.19 11.77 -11.70
C VAL A 33 10.75 11.73 -12.23
N PRO A 34 10.30 10.61 -12.81
CA PRO A 34 8.94 10.53 -13.31
C PRO A 34 7.95 10.67 -12.15
N SER A 35 6.84 11.34 -12.42
CA SER A 35 5.75 11.47 -11.46
C SER A 35 5.11 10.09 -11.20
N ALA A 36 4.56 9.89 -10.00
CA ALA A 36 3.82 8.66 -9.67
C ALA A 36 2.73 8.37 -10.72
N LYS A 37 2.01 9.42 -11.15
CA LYS A 37 1.00 9.34 -12.21
C LYS A 37 1.52 8.78 -13.53
N GLU A 38 2.73 9.16 -13.96
CA GLU A 38 3.33 8.62 -15.19
C GLU A 38 3.70 7.14 -15.04
N VAL A 39 4.22 6.76 -13.87
CA VAL A 39 4.53 5.37 -13.54
C VAL A 39 3.26 4.53 -13.53
N ASP A 40 2.18 5.01 -12.90
CA ASP A 40 0.90 4.33 -12.86
C ASP A 40 0.26 4.16 -14.24
N ALA A 41 0.33 5.21 -15.07
CA ALA A 41 -0.19 5.16 -16.43
C ALA A 41 0.49 4.07 -17.27
N LEU A 42 1.80 3.82 -17.08
CA LEU A 42 2.49 2.73 -17.77
C LEU A 42 1.97 1.35 -17.35
N PHE A 43 1.69 1.16 -16.06
CA PHE A 43 1.19 -0.12 -15.57
C PHE A 43 -0.24 -0.38 -16.06
N GLN A 44 -1.11 0.63 -15.99
CA GLN A 44 -2.47 0.54 -16.54
C GLN A 44 -2.45 0.22 -18.04
N GLN A 45 -1.64 0.94 -18.83
CA GLN A 45 -1.48 0.67 -20.26
C GLN A 45 -0.95 -0.75 -20.52
N ALA A 46 -0.06 -1.26 -19.67
CA ALA A 46 0.40 -2.64 -19.77
C ALA A 46 -0.75 -3.62 -19.56
N GLN A 47 -1.55 -3.44 -18.50
CA GLN A 47 -2.71 -4.29 -18.21
C GLN A 47 -3.73 -4.26 -19.36
N GLU A 48 -4.00 -3.10 -19.93
CA GLU A 48 -4.86 -2.96 -21.12
C GLU A 48 -4.30 -3.69 -22.35
N ALA A 49 -2.99 -3.57 -22.60
CA ALA A 49 -2.33 -4.26 -23.70
C ALA A 49 -2.42 -5.79 -23.52
N ILE A 50 -2.25 -6.29 -22.29
CA ILE A 50 -2.40 -7.70 -21.92
C ILE A 50 -3.85 -8.17 -22.18
N ALA A 51 -4.84 -7.40 -21.75
CA ALA A 51 -6.25 -7.72 -21.98
C ALA A 51 -6.62 -7.80 -23.47
N LYS A 52 -5.94 -7.01 -24.32
CA LYS A 52 -6.10 -7.03 -25.79
C LYS A 52 -5.24 -8.09 -26.50
N GLY A 53 -4.39 -8.81 -25.78
CA GLY A 53 -3.41 -9.75 -26.37
C GLY A 53 -2.26 -9.07 -27.12
N GLU A 54 -2.01 -7.78 -26.88
CA GLU A 54 -0.90 -7.00 -27.46
C GLU A 54 0.42 -7.27 -26.70
N TRP A 55 0.87 -8.53 -26.69
CA TRP A 55 1.92 -9.02 -25.79
C TRP A 55 3.26 -8.28 -25.90
N GLU A 56 3.71 -7.93 -27.11
CA GLU A 56 4.97 -7.19 -27.32
C GLU A 56 4.90 -5.78 -26.71
N LYS A 57 3.78 -5.09 -26.91
CA LYS A 57 3.55 -3.77 -26.33
C LYS A 57 3.46 -3.84 -24.81
N ALA A 58 2.73 -4.83 -24.27
CA ALA A 58 2.66 -5.07 -22.84
C ALA A 58 4.04 -5.31 -22.23
N ALA A 59 4.90 -6.11 -22.89
CA ALA A 59 6.27 -6.34 -22.46
C ALA A 59 7.08 -5.04 -22.39
N GLY A 60 7.01 -4.21 -23.44
CA GLY A 60 7.69 -2.92 -23.46
C GLY A 60 7.20 -1.96 -22.37
N LEU A 61 5.90 -1.96 -22.06
CA LEU A 61 5.32 -1.13 -21.00
C LEU A 61 5.71 -1.61 -19.60
N LEU A 62 5.70 -2.94 -19.35
CA LEU A 62 6.12 -3.51 -18.07
C LEU A 62 7.61 -3.28 -17.81
N ASN A 63 8.46 -3.40 -18.83
CA ASN A 63 9.88 -3.08 -18.71
C ASN A 63 10.10 -1.61 -18.34
N ARG A 64 9.42 -0.67 -19.03
CA ARG A 64 9.48 0.77 -18.70
C ARG A 64 8.94 1.07 -17.31
N TYR A 65 7.81 0.46 -16.94
CA TYR A 65 7.24 0.58 -15.60
C TYR A 65 8.25 0.15 -14.53
N HIS A 66 8.87 -1.01 -14.71
CA HIS A 66 9.84 -1.56 -13.76
C HIS A 66 11.05 -0.64 -13.58
N GLU A 67 11.58 -0.10 -14.68
CA GLU A 67 12.71 0.82 -14.65
C GLU A 67 12.35 2.16 -14.00
N MET A 68 11.18 2.73 -14.32
CA MET A 68 10.75 4.05 -13.80
C MET A 68 10.31 3.98 -12.33
N SER A 69 9.75 2.85 -11.90
CA SER A 69 9.36 2.60 -10.50
C SER A 69 10.56 2.25 -9.59
N ARG A 70 11.80 2.37 -10.08
CA ARG A 70 13.01 2.33 -9.23
C ARG A 70 13.26 3.60 -8.44
N ALA A 71 12.65 4.72 -8.84
CA ALA A 71 12.68 5.93 -8.02
C ALA A 71 12.01 5.67 -6.65
N PRO A 72 12.50 6.32 -5.56
CA PRO A 72 11.84 6.24 -4.26
C PRO A 72 10.36 6.62 -4.38
N GLY A 73 9.47 5.72 -3.95
CA GLY A 73 8.03 5.93 -4.10
C GLY A 73 7.20 4.71 -3.67
N PRO A 74 5.87 4.82 -3.75
CA PRO A 74 4.94 3.80 -3.25
C PRO A 74 4.90 2.53 -4.11
N HIS A 75 5.56 2.51 -5.27
CA HIS A 75 5.48 1.38 -6.22
C HIS A 75 6.45 0.23 -5.91
N GLY A 76 7.34 0.36 -4.92
CA GLY A 76 8.34 -0.68 -4.64
C GLY A 76 7.73 -2.07 -4.40
N GLY A 77 6.65 -2.13 -3.62
CA GLY A 77 5.90 -3.38 -3.38
C GLY A 77 5.25 -3.92 -4.66
N VAL A 78 4.53 -3.07 -5.40
CA VAL A 78 3.83 -3.44 -6.65
C VAL A 78 4.79 -3.95 -7.72
N ARG A 79 5.88 -3.20 -7.90
CA ARG A 79 6.95 -3.51 -8.85
C ARG A 79 7.55 -4.87 -8.60
N LEU A 80 7.87 -5.19 -7.34
CA LEU A 80 8.58 -6.42 -6.97
C LEU A 80 7.66 -7.63 -6.73
N SER A 81 6.36 -7.49 -6.99
CA SER A 81 5.36 -8.56 -6.85
C SER A 81 4.46 -8.65 -8.09
N TYR A 82 3.30 -7.99 -8.07
CA TYR A 82 2.29 -8.06 -9.13
C TYR A 82 2.82 -7.74 -10.52
N ALA A 83 3.65 -6.70 -10.65
CA ALA A 83 4.17 -6.32 -11.97
C ALA A 83 5.09 -7.40 -12.56
N LEU A 84 5.90 -8.08 -11.73
CA LEU A 84 6.71 -9.21 -12.18
C LEU A 84 5.84 -10.43 -12.52
N ALA A 85 4.74 -10.66 -11.81
CA ALA A 85 3.78 -11.71 -12.16
C ALA A 85 3.15 -11.46 -13.55
N TYR A 86 2.71 -10.23 -13.83
CA TYR A 86 2.25 -9.85 -15.17
C TYR A 86 3.36 -9.98 -16.22
N TRP A 87 4.59 -9.60 -15.89
CA TRP A 87 5.72 -9.69 -16.83
C TRP A 87 6.05 -11.13 -17.17
N ARG A 88 6.07 -12.03 -16.17
CA ARG A 88 6.19 -13.47 -16.40
C ARG A 88 5.05 -14.00 -17.28
N LEU A 89 3.80 -13.64 -16.98
CA LEU A 89 2.63 -14.04 -17.77
C LEU A 89 2.76 -13.60 -19.23
N VAL A 90 3.18 -12.35 -19.48
CA VAL A 90 3.47 -11.85 -20.83
C VAL A 90 4.60 -12.66 -21.46
N GLY A 91 5.63 -12.99 -20.70
CA GLY A 91 6.75 -13.85 -21.13
C GLY A 91 6.36 -15.25 -21.58
N GLU A 92 5.35 -15.85 -20.95
CA GLU A 92 4.79 -17.15 -21.34
C GLU A 92 4.07 -17.09 -22.71
N LYS A 93 3.56 -15.91 -23.09
CA LYS A 93 2.91 -15.67 -24.39
C LYS A 93 3.82 -15.04 -25.44
N HIS A 94 4.87 -14.33 -24.99
CA HIS A 94 5.82 -13.60 -25.80
C HIS A 94 7.22 -13.75 -25.21
N SER A 95 7.93 -14.77 -25.67
CA SER A 95 9.23 -15.19 -25.11
C SER A 95 10.30 -14.08 -25.01
N PRO A 96 10.38 -13.07 -25.90
CA PRO A 96 11.30 -11.95 -25.70
C PRO A 96 11.13 -11.23 -24.36
N ALA A 97 9.92 -11.16 -23.81
CA ALA A 97 9.71 -10.55 -22.50
C ALA A 97 10.38 -11.32 -21.35
N LEU A 98 10.55 -12.66 -21.47
CA LEU A 98 11.35 -13.44 -20.51
C LEU A 98 12.84 -13.12 -20.61
N LEU A 99 13.33 -12.77 -21.81
CA LEU A 99 14.72 -12.32 -21.98
C LEU A 99 14.91 -10.97 -21.29
N ASP A 100 13.99 -10.02 -21.49
CA ASP A 100 14.06 -8.72 -20.81
C ASP A 100 14.00 -8.87 -19.28
N LEU A 101 13.20 -9.81 -18.77
CA LEU A 101 13.11 -10.11 -17.33
C LEU A 101 14.41 -10.70 -16.78
N ARG A 102 15.09 -11.57 -17.55
CA ARG A 102 16.43 -12.10 -17.22
C ARG A 102 17.50 -11.02 -17.29
N ASP A 103 17.42 -10.12 -18.27
CA ASP A 103 18.34 -9.00 -18.38
C ASP A 103 18.17 -8.04 -17.19
N ALA A 104 16.94 -7.79 -16.74
CA ALA A 104 16.66 -7.02 -15.52
C ALA A 104 17.27 -7.69 -14.28
N ARG A 105 17.14 -9.02 -14.16
CA ARG A 105 17.77 -9.81 -13.09
C ARG A 105 19.29 -9.66 -13.11
N ASP A 106 19.90 -9.78 -14.29
CA ASP A 106 21.36 -9.71 -14.43
C ASP A 106 21.90 -8.32 -14.09
N ARG A 107 21.16 -7.25 -14.45
CA ARG A 107 21.45 -5.88 -14.00
C ARG A 107 21.35 -5.74 -12.48
N ALA A 108 20.32 -6.30 -11.85
CA ALA A 108 20.16 -6.29 -10.40
C ALA A 108 21.32 -7.04 -9.71
N ALA A 109 21.69 -8.23 -10.20
CA ALA A 109 22.84 -8.99 -9.71
C ALA A 109 24.16 -8.21 -9.84
N ALA A 110 24.41 -7.55 -10.97
CA ALA A 110 25.59 -6.72 -11.17
C ALA A 110 25.64 -5.57 -10.15
N LYS A 111 24.51 -4.92 -9.87
CA LYS A 111 24.40 -3.85 -8.87
C LYS A 111 24.63 -4.34 -7.44
N VAL A 112 24.11 -5.52 -7.08
CA VAL A 112 24.40 -6.17 -5.79
C VAL A 112 25.91 -6.40 -5.62
N ARG A 113 26.57 -6.91 -6.67
CA ARG A 113 28.03 -7.16 -6.65
C ARG A 113 28.84 -5.88 -6.57
N ALA A 114 28.43 -4.83 -7.29
CA ALA A 114 29.08 -3.52 -7.25
C ALA A 114 29.02 -2.88 -5.85
N GLY A 115 27.95 -3.13 -5.10
CA GLY A 115 27.79 -2.61 -3.75
C GLY A 115 27.39 -1.14 -3.69
N GLY A 116 27.64 -0.51 -2.54
CA GLY A 116 27.33 0.90 -2.31
C GLY A 116 25.84 1.19 -2.14
N TYR A 117 25.48 2.46 -2.37
CA TYR A 117 24.11 2.93 -2.17
C TYR A 117 23.12 2.20 -3.10
N GLY A 118 22.05 1.65 -2.52
CA GLY A 118 21.01 0.94 -3.26
C GLY A 118 21.29 -0.55 -3.53
N SER A 119 22.38 -1.11 -3.00
CA SER A 119 22.65 -2.57 -3.08
C SER A 119 21.56 -3.40 -2.38
N HIS A 120 21.00 -2.91 -1.27
CA HIS A 120 19.89 -3.57 -0.57
C HIS A 120 18.63 -3.66 -1.44
N SER A 121 18.23 -2.55 -2.08
CA SER A 121 17.09 -2.56 -3.01
C SER A 121 17.35 -3.46 -4.23
N ALA A 122 18.59 -3.48 -4.74
CA ALA A 122 18.98 -4.38 -5.81
C ALA A 122 18.93 -5.85 -5.39
N MET A 123 19.22 -6.17 -4.13
CA MET A 123 19.13 -7.53 -3.61
C MET A 123 17.68 -7.99 -3.49
N GLN A 124 16.79 -7.13 -2.98
CA GLN A 124 15.35 -7.41 -2.97
C GLN A 124 14.83 -7.64 -4.40
N GLU A 125 15.23 -6.78 -5.33
CA GLU A 125 14.87 -6.91 -6.74
C GLU A 125 15.38 -8.21 -7.38
N LEU A 126 16.64 -8.58 -7.12
CA LEU A 126 17.23 -9.83 -7.58
C LEU A 126 16.45 -11.05 -7.07
N VAL A 127 16.13 -11.08 -5.77
CA VAL A 127 15.39 -12.19 -5.15
C VAL A 127 14.00 -12.31 -5.76
N SER A 128 13.26 -11.19 -5.89
CA SER A 128 11.93 -11.17 -6.50
C SER A 128 11.95 -11.62 -7.96
N LEU A 129 12.87 -11.10 -8.78
CA LEU A 129 13.00 -11.49 -10.18
C LEU A 129 13.28 -12.99 -10.31
N ASN A 130 14.17 -13.52 -9.48
CA ASN A 130 14.49 -14.95 -9.47
C ASN A 130 13.34 -15.83 -9.01
N ALA A 131 12.52 -15.36 -8.06
CA ALA A 131 11.31 -16.08 -7.64
C ALA A 131 10.34 -16.22 -8.82
N HIS A 132 10.11 -15.13 -9.58
CA HIS A 132 9.24 -15.18 -10.76
C HIS A 132 9.86 -15.93 -11.94
N LEU A 133 11.18 -15.92 -12.10
CA LEU A 133 11.89 -16.73 -13.11
C LEU A 133 12.04 -18.21 -12.71
N ASN A 134 11.65 -18.58 -11.47
CA ASN A 134 11.90 -19.89 -10.87
C ASN A 134 13.38 -20.31 -10.94
N ASP A 135 14.29 -19.37 -10.66
CA ASP A 135 15.74 -19.55 -10.73
C ASP A 135 16.40 -19.17 -9.38
N PRO A 136 16.20 -19.98 -8.32
CA PRO A 136 16.85 -19.73 -7.02
C PRO A 136 18.38 -19.78 -7.09
N GLY A 137 18.94 -20.47 -8.09
CA GLY A 137 20.38 -20.61 -8.29
C GLY A 137 21.07 -19.27 -8.50
N ALA A 138 20.48 -18.38 -9.30
CA ALA A 138 21.06 -17.06 -9.57
C ALA A 138 21.18 -16.16 -8.32
N THR A 139 20.21 -16.20 -7.40
CA THR A 139 20.31 -15.51 -6.10
C THR A 139 21.40 -16.17 -5.25
N ALA A 140 21.43 -17.52 -5.19
CA ALA A 140 22.41 -18.26 -4.42
C ALA A 140 23.86 -18.01 -4.90
N ASP A 141 24.08 -17.93 -6.21
CA ASP A 141 25.39 -17.62 -6.81
C ASP A 141 25.84 -16.19 -6.48
N SER A 142 24.91 -15.23 -6.51
CA SER A 142 25.21 -13.85 -6.13
C SER A 142 25.51 -13.73 -4.64
N PHE A 143 24.81 -14.50 -3.80
CA PHE A 143 25.10 -14.58 -2.37
C PHE A 143 26.46 -15.23 -2.08
N ALA A 144 26.80 -16.32 -2.76
CA ALA A 144 28.12 -16.97 -2.64
C ALA A 144 29.26 -15.99 -2.99
N TRP A 145 29.09 -15.21 -4.07
CA TRP A 145 30.04 -14.17 -4.47
C TRP A 145 30.22 -13.11 -3.37
N LEU A 146 29.11 -12.67 -2.74
CA LEU A 146 29.15 -11.72 -1.63
C LEU A 146 29.85 -12.33 -0.41
N LEU A 147 29.58 -13.59 -0.08
CA LEU A 147 30.21 -14.26 1.06
C LEU A 147 31.74 -14.30 0.91
N GLU A 148 32.23 -14.58 -0.31
CA GLU A 148 33.65 -14.62 -0.63
C GLU A 148 34.32 -13.23 -0.59
N ARG A 149 33.67 -12.21 -1.16
CA ARG A 149 34.33 -10.90 -1.41
C ARG A 149 33.89 -9.78 -0.47
N ARG A 150 32.70 -9.87 0.10
CA ARG A 150 32.01 -8.82 0.88
C ARG A 150 31.18 -9.44 2.01
N PRO A 151 31.80 -10.15 2.97
CA PRO A 151 31.07 -10.94 3.98
C PRO A 151 30.15 -10.10 4.88
N ALA A 152 30.45 -8.81 5.08
CA ALA A 152 29.56 -7.89 5.79
C ALA A 152 28.21 -7.69 5.07
N ASP A 153 28.25 -7.46 3.75
CA ASP A 153 27.03 -7.37 2.92
C ASP A 153 26.31 -8.72 2.88
N ALA A 154 27.04 -9.84 2.79
CA ALA A 154 26.44 -11.18 2.84
C ALA A 154 25.66 -11.39 4.14
N ARG A 155 26.20 -10.97 5.30
CA ARG A 155 25.48 -11.01 6.57
C ARG A 155 24.18 -10.20 6.51
N THR A 156 24.23 -8.97 5.99
CA THR A 156 23.05 -8.10 5.85
C THR A 156 21.99 -8.68 4.90
N PHE A 157 22.41 -9.36 3.83
CA PHE A 157 21.51 -9.89 2.81
C PHE A 157 21.08 -11.34 3.05
N ALA A 158 21.62 -12.02 4.07
CA ALA A 158 21.30 -13.40 4.38
C ALA A 158 19.78 -13.63 4.56
N PRO A 159 19.02 -12.78 5.29
CA PRO A 159 17.58 -12.96 5.43
C PRO A 159 16.84 -12.91 4.08
N LEU A 160 17.25 -12.01 3.18
CA LEU A 160 16.64 -11.87 1.84
C LEU A 160 16.98 -13.05 0.93
N ALA A 161 18.22 -13.56 1.00
CA ALA A 161 18.68 -14.67 0.17
C ALA A 161 18.17 -16.03 0.64
N LEU A 162 17.77 -16.15 1.91
CA LEU A 162 17.52 -17.42 2.58
C LEU A 162 16.52 -18.32 1.84
N PRO A 163 15.37 -17.84 1.35
CA PRO A 163 14.45 -18.70 0.58
C PRO A 163 15.11 -19.30 -0.66
N ALA A 164 15.94 -18.53 -1.37
CA ALA A 164 16.66 -18.99 -2.55
C ALA A 164 17.74 -20.02 -2.19
N LEU A 165 18.46 -19.79 -1.09
CA LEU A 165 19.49 -20.71 -0.60
C LEU A 165 18.89 -22.05 -0.14
N VAL A 166 17.71 -22.04 0.49
CA VAL A 166 16.97 -23.26 0.84
C VAL A 166 16.56 -24.03 -0.41
N ALA A 167 16.00 -23.34 -1.40
CA ALA A 167 15.54 -23.92 -2.64
C ALA A 167 16.68 -24.46 -3.52
N ALA A 168 17.84 -23.80 -3.52
CA ALA A 168 19.04 -24.21 -4.25
C ALA A 168 19.93 -25.19 -3.46
N ASP A 169 19.47 -25.70 -2.31
CA ASP A 169 20.19 -26.62 -1.42
C ASP A 169 21.58 -26.14 -0.97
N ARG A 170 21.64 -24.85 -0.62
CA ARG A 170 22.86 -24.07 -0.38
C ARG A 170 22.84 -23.37 0.97
N VAL A 171 22.09 -23.94 1.91
CA VAL A 171 21.79 -23.34 3.23
C VAL A 171 23.03 -23.09 4.09
N ALA A 172 24.08 -23.89 3.92
CA ALA A 172 25.33 -23.77 4.69
C ALA A 172 25.95 -22.37 4.60
N MET A 173 25.71 -21.64 3.51
CA MET A 173 26.20 -20.26 3.32
C MET A 173 25.52 -19.24 4.24
N ALA A 174 24.26 -19.46 4.63
CA ALA A 174 23.50 -18.51 5.45
C ALA A 174 23.39 -18.91 6.93
N LEU A 175 23.60 -20.19 7.28
CA LEU A 175 23.50 -20.68 8.66
C LEU A 175 24.25 -19.82 9.70
N PRO A 176 25.47 -19.31 9.44
CA PRO A 176 26.19 -18.47 10.40
C PRO A 176 25.54 -17.10 10.67
N PHE A 177 24.60 -16.68 9.82
CA PHE A 177 23.94 -15.37 9.89
C PHE A 177 22.48 -15.46 10.39
N ILE A 178 21.96 -16.65 10.64
CA ILE A 178 20.59 -16.83 11.14
C ILE A 178 20.54 -16.51 12.63
N ASP A 179 19.91 -15.39 12.95
CA ASP A 179 19.46 -15.00 14.30
C ASP A 179 17.96 -15.31 14.44
N THR A 180 17.64 -16.35 15.20
CA THR A 180 16.25 -16.81 15.39
C THR A 180 15.44 -15.85 16.27
N ASP A 181 16.09 -15.10 17.16
CA ASP A 181 15.41 -14.21 18.09
C ASP A 181 15.05 -12.88 17.40
N GLU A 182 15.95 -12.36 16.56
CA GLU A 182 15.64 -11.23 15.68
C GLU A 182 14.49 -11.57 14.73
N LEU A 183 14.54 -12.73 14.07
CA LEU A 183 13.46 -13.19 13.19
C LEU A 183 12.12 -13.28 13.92
N LEU A 184 12.09 -13.85 15.13
CA LEU A 184 10.85 -13.96 15.91
C LEU A 184 10.30 -12.59 16.32
N ARG A 185 11.17 -11.63 16.68
CA ARG A 185 10.74 -10.26 16.98
C ARG A 185 10.08 -9.60 15.77
N ASP A 186 10.69 -9.74 14.60
CA ASP A 186 10.16 -9.18 13.36
C ASP A 186 8.84 -9.86 12.96
N ALA A 187 8.79 -11.19 13.00
CA ALA A 187 7.58 -11.96 12.69
C ALA A 187 6.43 -11.63 13.66
N LYS A 188 6.72 -11.47 14.96
CA LYS A 188 5.75 -11.02 15.97
C LYS A 188 5.22 -9.63 15.63
N ARG A 189 6.10 -8.68 15.33
CA ARG A 189 5.71 -7.31 14.97
C ARG A 189 4.81 -7.30 13.74
N MET A 190 5.13 -8.11 12.72
CA MET A 190 4.29 -8.23 11.52
C MET A 190 2.95 -8.89 11.81
N HIS A 191 2.91 -9.88 12.71
CA HIS A 191 1.66 -10.49 13.16
C HIS A 191 0.79 -9.49 13.94
N GLU A 192 1.37 -8.74 14.87
CA GLU A 192 0.67 -7.69 15.63
C GLU A 192 0.11 -6.61 14.69
N LEU A 193 0.88 -6.20 13.68
CA LEU A 193 0.41 -5.28 12.64
C LEU A 193 -0.75 -5.88 11.85
N GLY A 194 -0.71 -7.16 11.46
CA GLY A 194 -1.81 -7.82 10.74
C GLY A 194 -3.07 -8.04 11.57
N MET A 195 -2.93 -8.17 12.90
CA MET A 195 -4.05 -8.30 13.84
C MET A 195 -4.70 -6.97 14.20
N ASP A 196 -3.97 -5.88 14.05
CA ASP A 196 -4.47 -4.55 14.34
C ASP A 196 -5.53 -4.14 13.30
N ARG A 197 -6.73 -3.85 13.81
CA ARG A 197 -7.91 -3.46 12.99
C ARG A 197 -7.64 -2.26 12.09
N ARG A 198 -6.62 -1.46 12.39
CA ARG A 198 -6.21 -0.30 11.58
C ARG A 198 -5.52 -0.68 10.27
N TYR A 199 -4.94 -1.88 10.20
CA TYR A 199 -4.16 -2.36 9.03
C TYR A 199 -4.81 -3.56 8.36
N GLY A 200 -5.94 -4.05 8.88
CA GLY A 200 -6.73 -5.10 8.27
C GLY A 200 -7.83 -4.51 7.39
N LEU A 201 -8.31 -5.30 6.44
CA LEU A 201 -9.40 -4.85 5.59
C LEU A 201 -10.66 -4.61 6.44
N PRO A 202 -11.45 -3.55 6.21
CA PRO A 202 -12.65 -3.28 6.99
C PRO A 202 -13.69 -4.40 6.91
N GLN A 203 -13.69 -5.15 5.81
CA GLN A 203 -14.51 -6.36 5.62
C GLN A 203 -13.91 -7.62 6.25
N TRP A 204 -12.65 -7.60 6.69
CA TRP A 204 -12.07 -8.76 7.35
C TRP A 204 -12.76 -9.01 8.68
N THR A 205 -13.26 -10.22 8.81
CA THR A 205 -13.67 -10.76 10.10
C THR A 205 -12.45 -10.87 11.01
N GLU A 206 -12.67 -11.07 12.30
CA GLU A 206 -11.57 -11.39 13.22
C GLU A 206 -10.82 -12.65 12.77
N GLN A 207 -11.53 -13.65 12.24
CA GLN A 207 -10.92 -14.85 11.67
C GLN A 207 -10.06 -14.57 10.42
N ASP A 208 -10.46 -13.64 9.55
CA ASP A 208 -9.66 -13.28 8.39
C ASP A 208 -8.34 -12.60 8.79
N ARG A 209 -8.39 -11.71 9.80
CA ARG A 209 -7.19 -11.09 10.39
C ARG A 209 -6.27 -12.14 11.01
N ILE A 210 -6.83 -13.03 11.83
CA ILE A 210 -6.09 -14.13 12.45
C ILE A 210 -5.42 -14.98 11.37
N ARG A 211 -6.17 -15.40 10.34
CA ARG A 211 -5.65 -16.21 9.23
C ARG A 211 -4.53 -15.47 8.50
N HIS A 212 -4.73 -14.22 8.12
CA HIS A 212 -3.71 -13.44 7.40
C HIS A 212 -2.43 -13.25 8.23
N ALA A 213 -2.58 -12.91 9.52
CA ALA A 213 -1.46 -12.70 10.42
C ALA A 213 -0.71 -14.02 10.71
N GLN A 214 -1.40 -15.16 10.76
CA GLN A 214 -0.81 -16.50 10.84
C GLN A 214 -0.05 -16.86 9.55
N GLU A 215 -0.66 -16.69 8.38
CA GLU A 215 0.00 -16.94 7.08
C GLU A 215 1.25 -16.06 6.88
N SER A 216 1.19 -14.80 7.31
CA SER A 216 2.32 -13.87 7.26
C SER A 216 3.48 -14.35 8.14
N MET A 217 3.19 -14.80 9.36
CA MET A 217 4.20 -15.40 10.24
C MET A 217 4.76 -16.70 9.65
N ASP A 218 3.90 -17.58 9.14
CA ASP A 218 4.31 -18.86 8.55
C ASP A 218 5.26 -18.66 7.37
N ARG A 219 4.97 -17.72 6.47
CA ARG A 219 5.84 -17.36 5.33
C ARG A 219 7.19 -16.80 5.76
N GLN A 220 7.28 -16.11 6.88
CA GLN A 220 8.54 -15.54 7.39
C GLN A 220 9.39 -16.57 8.14
N VAL A 221 8.76 -17.46 8.90
CA VAL A 221 9.45 -18.44 9.76
C VAL A 221 9.88 -19.69 8.98
N ALA A 222 9.06 -20.17 8.06
CA ALA A 222 9.29 -21.44 7.37
C ALA A 222 10.63 -21.54 6.61
N PRO A 223 11.12 -20.51 5.87
CA PRO A 223 12.42 -20.59 5.21
C PRO A 223 13.58 -20.79 6.19
N THR A 224 13.51 -20.17 7.37
CA THR A 224 14.53 -20.31 8.41
C THR A 224 14.49 -21.69 9.05
N VAL A 225 13.30 -22.21 9.36
CA VAL A 225 13.15 -23.59 9.85
C VAL A 225 13.69 -24.59 8.83
N ALA A 226 13.34 -24.44 7.55
CA ALA A 226 13.86 -25.31 6.49
C ALA A 226 15.39 -25.23 6.37
N ALA A 227 15.97 -24.03 6.48
CA ALA A 227 17.41 -23.84 6.45
C ALA A 227 18.11 -24.53 7.63
N LEU A 228 17.57 -24.39 8.84
CA LEU A 228 18.12 -25.02 10.05
C LEU A 228 18.02 -26.55 9.99
N VAL A 229 16.89 -27.10 9.53
CA VAL A 229 16.72 -28.56 9.32
C VAL A 229 17.74 -29.10 8.33
N LYS A 230 17.83 -28.50 7.13
CA LYS A 230 18.81 -28.89 6.11
C LYS A 230 20.27 -28.71 6.57
N GLY A 231 20.50 -27.73 7.44
CA GLY A 231 21.80 -27.46 8.05
C GLY A 231 22.19 -28.39 9.20
N GLY A 232 21.34 -29.35 9.57
CA GLY A 232 21.58 -30.24 10.71
C GLY A 232 21.35 -29.61 12.08
N ALA A 233 20.76 -28.41 12.14
CA ALA A 233 20.47 -27.67 13.38
C ALA A 233 19.01 -27.90 13.84
N PHE A 234 18.58 -29.17 13.93
CA PHE A 234 17.19 -29.54 14.19
C PHE A 234 16.65 -28.97 15.51
N ASP A 235 17.44 -28.98 16.59
CA ASP A 235 17.02 -28.43 17.88
C ASP A 235 16.69 -26.94 17.81
N ARG A 236 17.47 -26.17 17.04
CA ARG A 236 17.20 -24.74 16.80
C ARG A 236 15.96 -24.55 15.94
N ALA A 237 15.75 -25.40 14.94
CA ALA A 237 14.56 -25.37 14.09
C ALA A 237 13.28 -25.65 14.89
N MET A 238 13.33 -26.68 15.74
CA MET A 238 12.24 -27.06 16.64
C MET A 238 11.94 -25.94 17.64
N ALA A 239 12.97 -25.34 18.26
CA ALA A 239 12.80 -24.23 19.17
C ALA A 239 12.13 -23.02 18.48
N LEU A 240 12.62 -22.64 17.29
CA LEU A 240 12.04 -21.56 16.50
C LEU A 240 10.57 -21.81 16.15
N ALA A 241 10.24 -23.00 15.62
CA ALA A 241 8.86 -23.38 15.29
C ALA A 241 7.95 -23.36 16.53
N THR A 242 8.43 -23.88 17.65
CA THR A 242 7.69 -23.88 18.93
C THR A 242 7.44 -22.47 19.43
N SER A 243 8.43 -21.58 19.37
CA SER A 243 8.29 -20.18 19.78
C SER A 243 7.33 -19.41 18.87
N ALA A 244 7.40 -19.61 17.56
CA ALA A 244 6.46 -19.00 16.61
C ALA A 244 5.01 -19.47 16.89
N GLN A 245 4.81 -20.77 17.10
CA GLN A 245 3.52 -21.34 17.46
C GLN A 245 2.99 -20.77 18.78
N ALA A 246 3.85 -20.64 19.80
CA ALA A 246 3.47 -20.08 21.10
C ALA A 246 3.02 -18.60 21.00
N LEU A 247 3.62 -17.81 20.10
CA LEU A 247 3.22 -16.42 19.86
C LEU A 247 1.81 -16.29 19.27
N LEU A 248 1.38 -17.28 18.49
CA LEU A 248 0.06 -17.30 17.85
C LEU A 248 -1.03 -17.95 18.71
N GLY A 249 -0.65 -18.69 19.75
CA GLY A 249 -1.53 -19.47 20.60
C GLY A 249 -1.64 -20.95 20.20
N ALA A 250 -2.15 -21.78 21.12
CA ALA A 250 -2.18 -23.24 20.96
C ALA A 250 -3.06 -23.74 19.80
N GLU A 251 -4.03 -22.94 19.36
CA GLU A 251 -4.97 -23.29 18.29
C GLU A 251 -4.49 -22.84 16.90
N ALA A 252 -3.45 -22.01 16.82
CA ALA A 252 -2.92 -21.56 15.55
C ALA A 252 -2.29 -22.72 14.77
N THR A 253 -2.21 -22.62 13.45
CA THR A 253 -1.48 -23.59 12.63
C THR A 253 -0.43 -22.87 11.81
N LEU A 254 0.75 -23.47 11.73
CA LEU A 254 1.86 -23.04 10.88
C LEU A 254 2.18 -24.15 9.88
N PRO A 255 1.27 -24.47 8.93
CA PRO A 255 1.40 -25.65 8.08
C PRO A 255 2.69 -25.66 7.25
N VAL A 256 3.15 -24.51 6.75
CA VAL A 256 4.38 -24.42 5.96
C VAL A 256 5.61 -24.63 6.84
N THR A 257 5.60 -24.08 8.05
CA THR A 257 6.67 -24.29 9.04
C THR A 257 6.73 -25.75 9.50
N MET A 258 5.59 -26.40 9.73
CA MET A 258 5.55 -27.82 10.10
C MET A 258 6.02 -28.72 8.95
N ALA A 259 5.67 -28.40 7.70
CA ALA A 259 6.21 -29.06 6.52
C ALA A 259 7.75 -28.89 6.43
N ALA A 260 8.25 -27.67 6.68
CA ALA A 260 9.68 -27.38 6.75
C ALA A 260 10.40 -28.18 7.83
N LEU A 261 9.78 -28.34 9.00
CA LEU A 261 10.31 -29.15 10.10
C LEU A 261 10.39 -30.64 9.73
N ALA A 262 9.46 -31.13 8.90
CA ALA A 262 9.48 -32.46 8.31
C ALA A 262 10.44 -32.62 7.12
N GLY A 263 11.26 -31.60 6.82
CA GLY A 263 12.25 -31.61 5.75
C GLY A 263 11.72 -31.19 4.37
N GLN A 264 10.46 -30.75 4.27
CA GLN A 264 9.90 -30.24 3.02
C GLN A 264 10.28 -28.76 2.84
N ALA A 265 11.11 -28.45 1.85
CA ALA A 265 11.45 -27.06 1.57
C ALA A 265 10.19 -26.28 1.11
N PRO A 266 9.93 -25.07 1.64
CA PRO A 266 8.91 -24.19 1.06
C PRO A 266 9.29 -23.91 -0.40
N ARG A 267 8.31 -23.85 -1.30
CA ARG A 267 8.64 -23.61 -2.71
C ARG A 267 9.12 -22.18 -2.84
N PHE A 268 10.22 -21.99 -3.57
CA PHE A 268 10.77 -20.66 -3.82
C PHE A 268 9.76 -19.72 -4.50
N GLY A 269 8.85 -20.31 -5.30
CA GLY A 269 7.74 -19.62 -5.95
C GLY A 269 6.60 -19.23 -5.00
N ASP A 270 6.38 -19.89 -3.86
CA ASP A 270 5.23 -19.60 -2.97
C ASP A 270 5.31 -18.18 -2.35
N LEU A 271 6.48 -17.53 -2.41
CA LEU A 271 6.68 -16.13 -2.02
C LEU A 271 6.31 -15.12 -3.12
N GLY A 272 6.25 -15.57 -4.38
CA GLY A 272 5.94 -14.76 -5.57
C GLY A 272 4.72 -15.25 -6.38
N ASP A 273 4.15 -16.40 -6.04
CA ASP A 273 2.96 -17.00 -6.65
C ASP A 273 1.69 -16.32 -6.10
N LEU A 274 1.64 -14.99 -6.20
CA LEU A 274 0.36 -14.34 -6.36
C LEU A 274 -0.27 -14.98 -7.60
N PRO A 275 -1.49 -15.55 -7.52
CA PRO A 275 -2.13 -16.16 -8.66
C PRO A 275 -2.08 -15.16 -9.80
N ALA A 276 -1.54 -15.59 -10.94
CA ALA A 276 -1.47 -14.74 -12.11
C ALA A 276 -2.86 -14.13 -12.31
N PRO A 277 -2.98 -12.79 -12.35
CA PRO A 277 -4.27 -12.13 -12.43
C PRO A 277 -4.99 -12.70 -13.64
N LYS A 278 -6.13 -13.35 -13.39
CA LYS A 278 -6.97 -13.84 -14.47
C LYS A 278 -7.40 -12.62 -15.27
N LEU A 279 -7.18 -12.69 -16.58
CA LEU A 279 -7.68 -11.69 -17.52
C LEU A 279 -9.19 -11.87 -17.64
N GLU A 280 -9.90 -11.35 -16.66
CA GLU A 280 -11.35 -11.32 -16.64
C GLU A 280 -11.84 -10.11 -17.46
N PRO A 281 -13.02 -10.19 -18.10
CA PRO A 281 -13.59 -9.09 -18.84
C PRO A 281 -13.80 -7.88 -17.93
N VAL A 282 -13.53 -6.67 -18.45
CA VAL A 282 -13.74 -5.40 -17.75
C VAL A 282 -15.19 -5.35 -17.22
N TRP A 283 -15.36 -5.20 -15.90
CA TRP A 283 -16.66 -5.04 -15.27
C TRP A 283 -17.40 -3.84 -15.87
N THR A 284 -18.67 -4.03 -16.23
CA THR A 284 -19.57 -2.97 -16.66
C THR A 284 -20.79 -2.93 -15.76
N PRO A 285 -21.23 -1.75 -15.29
CA PRO A 285 -22.45 -1.65 -14.50
C PRO A 285 -23.66 -2.09 -15.32
N PRO A 286 -24.66 -2.75 -14.71
CA PRO A 286 -25.92 -3.05 -15.39
C PRO A 286 -26.67 -1.75 -15.73
N ALA A 287 -27.55 -1.79 -16.73
CA ALA A 287 -28.27 -0.61 -17.23
C ALA A 287 -29.16 0.07 -16.17
N GLN A 288 -29.66 -0.69 -15.19
CA GLN A 288 -30.41 -0.20 -14.05
C GLN A 288 -29.75 -0.74 -12.78
N PRO A 289 -28.73 -0.04 -12.26
CA PRO A 289 -27.95 -0.53 -11.14
C PRO A 289 -28.71 -0.43 -9.83
N ASP A 290 -28.93 -1.59 -9.20
CA ASP A 290 -29.33 -1.69 -7.79
C ASP A 290 -28.05 -1.71 -6.94
N LEU A 291 -27.86 -0.66 -6.13
CA LEU A 291 -26.62 -0.45 -5.37
C LEU A 291 -26.36 -1.56 -4.33
N ASP A 292 -27.40 -2.15 -3.75
CA ASP A 292 -27.28 -3.22 -2.75
C ASP A 292 -26.93 -4.55 -3.41
N VAL A 293 -27.55 -4.84 -4.58
CA VAL A 293 -27.19 -6.01 -5.39
C VAL A 293 -25.72 -5.91 -5.83
N LEU A 294 -25.27 -4.73 -6.26
CA LEU A 294 -23.89 -4.54 -6.68
C LEU A 294 -22.89 -4.65 -5.52
N ASP A 295 -23.19 -4.13 -4.32
CA ASP A 295 -22.32 -4.31 -3.14
C ASP A 295 -22.18 -5.79 -2.77
N ARG A 296 -23.29 -6.55 -2.78
CA ARG A 296 -23.25 -8.00 -2.55
C ARG A 296 -22.41 -8.73 -3.60
N GLN A 297 -22.55 -8.35 -4.88
CA GLN A 297 -21.75 -8.92 -5.96
C GLN A 297 -20.26 -8.61 -5.79
N ALA A 298 -19.92 -7.36 -5.45
CA ALA A 298 -18.54 -6.95 -5.21
C ALA A 298 -17.88 -7.72 -4.06
N ARG A 299 -18.61 -8.01 -2.99
CA ARG A 299 -18.14 -8.89 -1.89
C ARG A 299 -17.92 -10.33 -2.35
N ALA A 300 -18.83 -10.87 -3.17
CA ALA A 300 -18.67 -12.21 -3.74
C ALA A 300 -17.47 -12.28 -4.72
N ASP A 301 -17.26 -11.22 -5.51
CA ASP A 301 -16.11 -11.08 -6.41
C ASP A 301 -14.80 -10.98 -5.63
N LEU A 302 -14.78 -10.21 -4.54
CA LEU A 302 -13.64 -10.12 -3.65
C LEU A 302 -13.28 -11.48 -3.03
N ALA A 303 -14.29 -12.20 -2.51
CA ALA A 303 -14.11 -13.53 -1.93
C ALA A 303 -13.59 -14.56 -2.95
N ALA A 304 -13.92 -14.36 -4.23
CA ALA A 304 -13.45 -15.19 -5.33
C ALA A 304 -12.11 -14.71 -5.94
N GLY A 305 -11.46 -13.69 -5.37
CA GLY A 305 -10.19 -13.15 -5.87
C GLY A 305 -10.29 -12.35 -7.17
N ARG A 306 -11.50 -11.93 -7.58
CA ARG A 306 -11.74 -11.14 -8.80
C ARG A 306 -11.49 -9.65 -8.56
N TYR A 307 -10.32 -9.30 -8.05
CA TYR A 307 -10.01 -7.96 -7.56
C TYR A 307 -10.20 -6.84 -8.57
N ALA A 308 -9.89 -7.08 -9.85
CA ALA A 308 -10.10 -6.10 -10.91
C ALA A 308 -11.57 -5.71 -11.08
N GLN A 309 -12.51 -6.66 -10.94
CA GLN A 309 -13.95 -6.40 -11.00
C GLN A 309 -14.40 -5.54 -9.82
N VAL A 310 -13.91 -5.88 -8.62
CA VAL A 310 -14.23 -5.15 -7.39
C VAL A 310 -13.69 -3.72 -7.45
N ALA A 311 -12.49 -3.52 -8.03
CA ALA A 311 -11.89 -2.20 -8.20
C ALA A 311 -12.73 -1.32 -9.13
N ALA A 312 -13.11 -1.88 -10.29
CA ALA A 312 -13.97 -1.22 -11.25
C ALA A 312 -15.35 -0.87 -10.63
N TYR A 313 -15.92 -1.78 -9.84
CA TYR A 313 -17.14 -1.50 -9.07
C TYR A 313 -16.98 -0.33 -8.12
N HIS A 314 -15.96 -0.33 -7.24
CA HIS A 314 -15.79 0.75 -6.26
C HIS A 314 -15.57 2.10 -6.93
N ARG A 315 -14.77 2.13 -8.01
CA ARG A 315 -14.57 3.33 -8.83
C ARG A 315 -15.89 3.85 -9.38
N TRP A 316 -16.69 2.98 -9.98
CA TRP A 316 -17.99 3.34 -10.53
C TRP A 316 -18.96 3.79 -9.44
N TYR A 317 -19.07 3.02 -8.35
CA TYR A 317 -19.95 3.32 -7.22
C TYR A 317 -19.64 4.69 -6.64
N PHE A 318 -18.35 5.00 -6.46
CA PHE A 318 -17.95 6.27 -5.87
C PHE A 318 -18.40 7.47 -6.73
N SER A 319 -18.33 7.36 -8.05
CA SER A 319 -18.72 8.45 -8.95
C SER A 319 -20.22 8.52 -9.24
N ASN A 320 -20.99 7.43 -9.09
CA ASN A 320 -22.36 7.35 -9.60
C ASN A 320 -23.44 7.19 -8.52
N ALA A 321 -23.10 6.70 -7.32
CA ALA A 321 -24.10 6.34 -6.30
C ALA A 321 -25.05 7.49 -5.95
N LEU A 322 -24.55 8.74 -5.86
CA LEU A 322 -25.39 9.90 -5.54
C LEU A 322 -26.39 10.29 -6.61
N GLY A 323 -26.12 9.94 -7.88
CA GLY A 323 -27.06 10.18 -8.97
C GLY A 323 -28.22 9.18 -8.97
N ILE A 324 -28.06 8.05 -8.29
CA ILE A 324 -29.06 6.99 -8.17
C ILE A 324 -29.85 7.16 -6.87
N ASP A 325 -29.14 7.29 -5.75
CA ASP A 325 -29.73 7.54 -4.44
C ASP A 325 -28.85 8.45 -3.58
N ALA A 326 -29.36 9.65 -3.28
CA ALA A 326 -28.68 10.64 -2.45
C ALA A 326 -28.45 10.16 -0.99
N ALA A 327 -29.22 9.19 -0.50
CA ALA A 327 -29.04 8.60 0.83
C ALA A 327 -27.69 7.89 0.98
N HIS A 328 -27.06 7.48 -0.13
CA HIS A 328 -25.74 6.85 -0.13
C HIS A 328 -24.57 7.80 0.15
N SER A 329 -24.81 9.10 0.37
CA SER A 329 -23.75 10.06 0.73
C SER A 329 -22.90 9.62 1.93
N GLY A 330 -23.53 9.17 3.01
CA GLY A 330 -22.80 8.68 4.19
C GLY A 330 -22.10 7.34 3.95
N VAL A 331 -22.81 6.39 3.32
CA VAL A 331 -22.28 5.03 3.05
C VAL A 331 -21.06 5.08 2.13
N ARG A 332 -21.12 5.95 1.11
CA ARG A 332 -20.02 6.15 0.16
C ARG A 332 -18.74 6.60 0.85
N LEU A 333 -18.83 7.62 1.72
CA LEU A 333 -17.67 8.26 2.34
C LEU A 333 -17.14 7.51 3.57
N SER A 334 -17.82 6.44 3.98
CA SER A 334 -17.42 5.58 5.10
C SER A 334 -17.16 4.16 4.59
N PHE A 335 -18.14 3.26 4.74
CA PHE A 335 -18.01 1.83 4.45
C PHE A 335 -17.48 1.54 3.04
N ALA A 336 -17.95 2.26 2.01
CA ALA A 336 -17.50 1.98 0.65
C ALA A 336 -16.03 2.38 0.42
N LEU A 337 -15.58 3.54 0.94
CA LEU A 337 -14.17 3.94 0.91
C LEU A 337 -13.30 3.00 1.75
N SER A 338 -13.80 2.55 2.89
CA SER A 338 -13.16 1.57 3.76
C SER A 338 -12.92 0.25 2.98
N HIS A 339 -13.96 -0.32 2.34
CA HIS A 339 -13.81 -1.52 1.51
C HIS A 339 -12.88 -1.31 0.31
N TRP A 340 -12.93 -0.13 -0.31
CA TRP A 340 -12.03 0.19 -1.42
C TRP A 340 -10.58 0.29 -0.98
N ARG A 341 -10.33 0.93 0.17
CA ARG A 341 -9.00 1.02 0.78
C ARG A 341 -8.45 -0.36 1.11
N ALA A 342 -9.31 -1.23 1.57
CA ALA A 342 -8.95 -2.61 1.77
C ALA A 342 -8.58 -3.33 0.47
N LEU A 343 -9.44 -3.23 -0.54
CA LEU A 343 -9.11 -3.80 -1.84
C LEU A 343 -7.75 -3.28 -2.32
N ALA A 344 -7.45 -2.00 -2.09
CA ALA A 344 -6.17 -1.39 -2.40
C ALA A 344 -4.95 -2.01 -1.70
N GLU A 345 -5.13 -2.69 -0.55
CA GLU A 345 -4.06 -3.46 0.11
C GLU A 345 -3.80 -4.81 -0.57
N LEU A 346 -4.85 -5.43 -1.10
CA LEU A 346 -4.76 -6.70 -1.83
C LEU A 346 -4.50 -6.54 -3.32
N TYR A 347 -4.81 -5.37 -3.85
CA TYR A 347 -4.83 -5.08 -5.28
C TYR A 347 -4.38 -3.64 -5.48
N PRO A 348 -3.06 -3.41 -5.61
CA PRO A 348 -2.50 -2.07 -5.69
C PRO A 348 -3.09 -1.13 -6.76
N PRO A 349 -3.58 -1.61 -7.93
CA PRO A 349 -4.28 -0.72 -8.86
C PRO A 349 -5.50 -0.02 -8.24
N ALA A 350 -6.20 -0.63 -7.29
CA ALA A 350 -7.30 0.04 -6.58
C ALA A 350 -6.80 1.20 -5.70
N LEU A 351 -5.58 1.12 -5.13
CA LEU A 351 -4.98 2.24 -4.41
C LEU A 351 -4.80 3.44 -5.34
N GLN A 352 -4.41 3.15 -6.57
CA GLN A 352 -4.22 4.16 -7.58
C GLN A 352 -5.55 4.79 -8.01
N ASP A 353 -6.59 3.97 -8.22
CA ASP A 353 -7.92 4.51 -8.54
C ASP A 353 -8.44 5.44 -7.43
N MET A 354 -8.17 5.14 -6.15
CA MET A 354 -8.52 6.03 -5.04
C MET A 354 -7.78 7.37 -5.09
N ARG A 355 -6.48 7.36 -5.44
CA ARG A 355 -5.70 8.60 -5.63
C ARG A 355 -6.21 9.42 -6.81
N GLU A 356 -6.57 8.77 -7.91
CA GLU A 356 -7.20 9.44 -9.06
C GLU A 356 -8.53 10.10 -8.66
N ALA A 357 -9.36 9.39 -7.88
CA ALA A 357 -10.62 9.93 -7.37
C ALA A 357 -10.38 11.15 -6.47
N ARG A 358 -9.33 11.11 -5.63
CA ARG A 358 -8.95 12.23 -4.75
C ARG A 358 -8.54 13.44 -5.58
N ASP A 359 -7.65 13.23 -6.54
CA ASP A 359 -7.12 14.31 -7.37
C ASP A 359 -8.25 14.94 -8.23
N ALA A 360 -9.21 14.14 -8.69
CA ALA A 360 -10.41 14.61 -9.36
C ALA A 360 -11.31 15.45 -8.43
N ALA A 361 -11.54 15.00 -7.19
CA ALA A 361 -12.27 15.77 -6.19
C ALA A 361 -11.58 17.12 -5.88
N ALA A 362 -10.25 17.12 -5.74
CA ALA A 362 -9.48 18.35 -5.56
C ALA A 362 -9.63 19.32 -6.75
N ALA A 363 -9.60 18.82 -7.98
CA ALA A 363 -9.84 19.64 -9.16
C ALA A 363 -11.25 20.27 -9.16
N GLN A 364 -12.27 19.52 -8.76
CA GLN A 364 -13.64 20.02 -8.63
C GLN A 364 -13.77 21.11 -7.54
N VAL A 365 -13.09 20.96 -6.40
CA VAL A 365 -13.06 22.00 -5.36
C VAL A 365 -12.49 23.31 -5.90
N ARG A 366 -11.40 23.24 -6.68
CA ARG A 366 -10.73 24.41 -7.29
C ARG A 366 -11.60 25.08 -8.35
N ALA A 367 -12.31 24.28 -9.15
CA ALA A 367 -13.30 24.78 -10.12
C ALA A 367 -14.47 25.50 -9.44
N GLY A 368 -14.89 25.05 -8.25
CA GLY A 368 -16.00 25.60 -7.47
C GLY A 368 -17.37 25.31 -8.08
N GLY A 369 -18.37 26.12 -7.72
CA GLY A 369 -19.75 25.97 -8.22
C GLY A 369 -20.62 25.06 -7.34
N PRO A 370 -21.83 24.67 -7.82
CA PRO A 370 -22.82 23.97 -6.99
C PRO A 370 -22.35 22.62 -6.42
N ALA A 371 -21.45 21.93 -7.12
CA ALA A 371 -20.90 20.64 -6.69
C ALA A 371 -19.75 20.76 -5.67
N GLN A 372 -19.27 21.97 -5.38
CA GLN A 372 -18.08 22.20 -4.57
C GLN A 372 -18.20 21.59 -3.17
N GLN A 373 -19.36 21.71 -2.51
CA GLN A 373 -19.54 21.15 -1.16
C GLN A 373 -19.38 19.63 -1.13
N GLN A 374 -19.90 18.93 -2.15
CA GLN A 374 -19.73 17.48 -2.25
C GLN A 374 -18.27 17.12 -2.56
N ALA A 375 -17.62 17.85 -3.47
CA ALA A 375 -16.22 17.63 -3.81
C ALA A 375 -15.28 17.84 -2.61
N VAL A 376 -15.57 18.80 -1.72
CA VAL A 376 -14.80 18.99 -0.48
C VAL A 376 -14.92 17.77 0.43
N ARG A 377 -16.14 17.23 0.60
CA ARG A 377 -16.37 16.04 1.42
C ARG A 377 -15.65 14.82 0.84
N ASP A 378 -15.68 14.65 -0.48
CA ASP A 378 -15.03 13.54 -1.18
C ASP A 378 -13.53 13.60 -1.02
N LEU A 379 -12.93 14.78 -1.23
CA LEU A 379 -11.50 15.02 -1.07
C LEU A 379 -11.03 14.69 0.34
N VAL A 380 -11.70 15.23 1.36
CA VAL A 380 -11.31 15.02 2.76
C VAL A 380 -11.45 13.55 3.16
N ALA A 381 -12.54 12.90 2.76
CA ALA A 381 -12.76 11.48 3.05
C ALA A 381 -11.74 10.57 2.36
N LEU A 382 -11.36 10.89 1.12
CA LEU A 382 -10.34 10.15 0.39
C LEU A 382 -8.95 10.32 1.00
N ASP A 383 -8.56 11.55 1.37
CA ASP A 383 -7.30 11.81 2.08
C ASP A 383 -7.21 11.02 3.38
N LEU A 384 -8.32 10.99 4.13
CA LEU A 384 -8.42 10.23 5.38
C LEU A 384 -8.15 8.74 5.14
N HIS A 385 -8.86 8.11 4.19
CA HIS A 385 -8.70 6.67 3.93
C HIS A 385 -7.36 6.32 3.27
N LEU A 386 -6.77 7.25 2.51
CA LEU A 386 -5.43 7.11 1.96
C LEU A 386 -4.32 7.32 3.01
N ALA A 387 -4.67 7.82 4.20
CA ALA A 387 -3.73 8.31 5.21
C ALA A 387 -2.70 9.30 4.62
N ASP A 388 -3.13 10.08 3.62
CA ASP A 388 -2.31 11.01 2.86
C ASP A 388 -3.05 12.35 2.74
N PRO A 389 -2.75 13.33 3.62
CA PRO A 389 -3.45 14.62 3.64
C PRO A 389 -3.01 15.59 2.54
N SER A 390 -2.17 15.16 1.60
CA SER A 390 -1.57 16.04 0.60
C SER A 390 -2.60 16.70 -0.33
N GLY A 391 -3.71 16.03 -0.64
CA GLY A 391 -4.75 16.55 -1.52
C GLY A 391 -5.43 17.79 -0.94
N SER A 392 -5.86 17.71 0.33
CA SER A 392 -6.50 18.79 1.07
C SER A 392 -5.53 19.93 1.33
N ALA A 393 -4.29 19.63 1.73
CA ALA A 393 -3.26 20.63 1.96
C ALA A 393 -2.94 21.45 0.71
N ALA A 394 -2.68 20.78 -0.42
CA ALA A 394 -2.42 21.44 -1.70
C ALA A 394 -3.62 22.28 -2.17
N THR A 395 -4.84 21.81 -1.91
CA THR A 395 -6.06 22.53 -2.28
C THR A 395 -6.30 23.77 -1.42
N ALA A 396 -6.04 23.72 -0.10
CA ALA A 396 -6.12 24.91 0.75
C ALA A 396 -5.13 26.00 0.32
N LEU A 397 -3.86 25.64 0.06
CA LEU A 397 -2.86 26.58 -0.43
C LEU A 397 -3.26 27.20 -1.77
N TRP A 398 -3.83 26.39 -2.67
CA TRP A 398 -4.35 26.89 -3.93
C TRP A 398 -5.51 27.88 -3.74
N LEU A 399 -6.48 27.55 -2.88
CA LEU A 399 -7.61 28.42 -2.55
C LEU A 399 -7.15 29.72 -1.89
N GLN A 400 -6.14 29.69 -1.02
CA GLN A 400 -5.56 30.88 -0.41
C GLN A 400 -5.07 31.88 -1.47
N MET A 401 -4.41 31.38 -2.52
CA MET A 401 -3.84 32.21 -3.58
C MET A 401 -4.88 32.67 -4.61
N HIS A 402 -5.87 31.83 -4.95
CA HIS A 402 -6.73 32.06 -6.12
C HIS A 402 -8.18 32.35 -5.78
N ARG A 403 -8.68 31.88 -4.63
CA ARG A 403 -10.08 31.97 -4.20
C ARG A 403 -10.19 32.11 -2.67
N PRO A 404 -9.61 33.15 -2.06
CA PRO A 404 -9.54 33.28 -0.60
C PRO A 404 -10.91 33.36 0.07
N ALA A 405 -11.97 33.78 -0.65
CA ALA A 405 -13.34 33.79 -0.15
C ALA A 405 -13.91 32.39 0.14
N ASP A 406 -13.42 31.35 -0.56
CA ASP A 406 -13.91 29.97 -0.40
C ASP A 406 -13.11 29.20 0.67
N LEU A 407 -11.94 29.72 1.06
CA LEU A 407 -11.03 29.07 1.98
C LEU A 407 -11.62 28.81 3.38
N PRO A 408 -12.39 29.73 4.02
CA PRO A 408 -12.98 29.46 5.33
C PRO A 408 -13.87 28.21 5.36
N ALA A 409 -14.78 28.09 4.39
CA ALA A 409 -15.68 26.94 4.30
C ALA A 409 -14.91 25.62 4.04
N PHE A 410 -13.84 25.70 3.24
CA PHE A 410 -12.94 24.56 3.00
C PHE A 410 -12.22 24.14 4.29
N VAL A 411 -11.60 25.10 5.00
CA VAL A 411 -10.85 24.86 6.24
C VAL A 411 -11.72 24.19 7.30
N SER A 412 -12.98 24.61 7.46
CA SER A 412 -13.90 23.97 8.42
C SER A 412 -14.10 22.48 8.15
N SER A 413 -14.06 22.03 6.88
CA SER A 413 -14.25 20.63 6.52
C SER A 413 -12.92 19.86 6.48
N ALA A 414 -11.82 20.52 6.11
CA ALA A 414 -10.51 19.90 5.89
C ALA A 414 -9.57 20.01 7.11
N LEU A 415 -10.05 20.53 8.25
CA LEU A 415 -9.23 20.78 9.45
C LEU A 415 -8.36 19.57 9.85
N PRO A 416 -8.87 18.32 9.92
CA PRO A 416 -8.03 17.16 10.27
C PRO A 416 -6.86 16.97 9.31
N ALA A 417 -7.11 17.07 7.99
CA ALA A 417 -6.09 16.90 6.97
C ALA A 417 -5.06 18.04 6.98
N LEU A 418 -5.50 19.28 7.19
CA LEU A 418 -4.60 20.43 7.27
C LEU A 418 -3.66 20.32 8.47
N VAL A 419 -4.16 19.90 9.62
CA VAL A 419 -3.34 19.68 10.82
C VAL A 419 -2.36 18.53 10.61
N ALA A 420 -2.81 17.41 10.04
CA ALA A 420 -1.95 16.27 9.74
C ALA A 420 -0.83 16.62 8.74
N ALA A 421 -1.10 17.53 7.79
CA ALA A 421 -0.12 18.03 6.83
C ALA A 421 0.78 19.16 7.38
N GLY A 422 0.68 19.51 8.68
CA GLY A 422 1.50 20.57 9.29
C GLY A 422 1.06 22.01 8.95
N ASN A 423 -0.15 22.20 8.42
CA ASN A 423 -0.71 23.50 8.04
C ASN A 423 -1.60 24.11 9.13
N ALA A 424 -1.28 23.89 10.41
CA ALA A 424 -2.06 24.37 11.55
C ALA A 424 -2.23 25.90 11.58
N SER A 425 -1.19 26.66 11.20
CA SER A 425 -1.27 28.12 11.14
C SER A 425 -2.32 28.60 10.13
N LEU A 426 -2.31 28.05 8.91
CA LEU A 426 -3.29 28.36 7.88
C LEU A 426 -4.71 27.99 8.34
N ALA A 427 -4.88 26.82 8.95
CA ALA A 427 -6.17 26.38 9.46
C ALA A 427 -6.70 27.33 10.55
N MET A 428 -5.86 27.77 11.48
CA MET A 428 -6.27 28.65 12.57
C MET A 428 -6.53 30.10 12.17
N GLN A 429 -5.95 30.58 11.05
CA GLN A 429 -6.29 31.89 10.48
C GLN A 429 -7.75 31.97 10.01
N HIS A 430 -8.31 30.84 9.57
CA HIS A 430 -9.66 30.75 9.01
C HIS A 430 -10.63 29.94 9.90
N PHE A 431 -10.24 29.63 11.13
CA PHE A 431 -11.03 28.80 12.05
C PHE A 431 -12.21 29.59 12.63
N ASP A 432 -13.42 29.16 12.28
CA ASP A 432 -14.68 29.66 12.85
C ASP A 432 -15.13 28.77 14.01
N GLU A 433 -14.76 29.19 15.23
CA GLU A 433 -15.04 28.43 16.45
C GLU A 433 -16.55 28.21 16.71
N PRO A 434 -17.43 29.24 16.62
CA PRO A 434 -18.88 29.04 16.71
C PRO A 434 -19.43 28.00 15.73
N LEU A 435 -18.99 28.03 14.47
CA LEU A 435 -19.45 27.10 13.44
C LEU A 435 -19.07 25.66 13.77
N VAL A 436 -17.83 25.44 14.23
CA VAL A 436 -17.34 24.11 14.63
C VAL A 436 -18.09 23.58 15.85
N LEU A 437 -18.28 24.41 16.90
CA LEU A 437 -19.06 24.04 18.08
C LEU A 437 -20.52 23.69 17.73
N ALA A 438 -21.14 24.45 16.82
CA ALA A 438 -22.49 24.15 16.33
C ALA A 438 -22.55 22.84 15.52
N GLY A 439 -21.50 22.52 14.77
CA GLY A 439 -21.32 21.22 14.12
C GLY A 439 -21.28 20.07 15.13
N ILE A 440 -20.39 20.18 16.11
CA ILE A 440 -20.21 19.21 17.21
C ILE A 440 -21.54 18.96 17.95
N GLN A 441 -22.25 20.02 18.35
CA GLN A 441 -23.53 19.88 19.07
C GLN A 441 -24.58 19.16 18.21
N ARG A 442 -24.71 19.52 16.93
CA ARG A 442 -25.66 18.87 16.01
C ARG A 442 -25.36 17.38 15.88
N THR A 443 -24.09 17.02 15.71
CA THR A 443 -23.69 15.62 15.59
C THR A 443 -23.92 14.85 16.88
N PHE A 444 -23.56 15.41 18.03
CA PHE A 444 -23.81 14.78 19.33
C PHE A 444 -25.30 14.51 19.58
N ASN A 445 -26.15 15.50 19.29
CA ASN A 445 -27.60 15.38 19.45
C ASN A 445 -28.15 14.31 18.49
N GLY A 446 -27.77 14.36 17.21
CA GLY A 446 -28.22 13.40 16.20
C GLY A 446 -27.82 11.95 16.52
N LEU A 447 -26.60 11.73 17.03
CA LEU A 447 -26.15 10.40 17.46
C LEU A 447 -26.89 9.93 18.73
N SER A 448 -27.11 10.83 19.69
CA SER A 448 -27.84 10.53 20.92
C SER A 448 -29.33 10.21 20.67
N ASP A 449 -29.96 10.86 19.69
CA ASP A 449 -31.37 10.67 19.36
C ASP A 449 -31.63 9.37 18.60
N ARG A 450 -30.79 9.02 17.61
CA ARG A 450 -30.92 7.78 16.81
C ARG A 450 -30.82 6.52 17.65
N ALA A 451 -30.07 6.61 18.73
CA ALA A 451 -29.72 5.51 19.60
C ALA A 451 -30.80 5.08 20.60
N ARG A 452 -31.98 5.72 20.58
CA ARG A 452 -33.15 5.22 21.29
C ARG A 452 -33.68 3.89 20.73
N SER A 453 -33.08 3.35 19.67
CA SER A 453 -33.56 2.15 18.97
C SER A 453 -32.91 0.82 19.40
N ASP A 454 -31.58 0.69 19.61
CA ASP A 454 -30.98 -0.67 19.77
C ASP A 454 -29.83 -0.88 20.80
N ARG A 455 -29.03 0.12 21.21
CA ARG A 455 -27.77 -0.10 21.98
C ARG A 455 -27.76 0.36 23.44
N GLY A 456 -28.91 0.71 24.00
CA GLY A 456 -29.01 1.25 25.36
C GLY A 456 -28.38 2.66 25.52
N PRO A 457 -28.82 3.46 26.52
CA PRO A 457 -28.46 4.88 26.59
C PRO A 457 -26.97 5.17 26.87
N GLU A 458 -26.28 4.29 27.62
CA GLU A 458 -24.90 4.55 28.06
C GLU A 458 -23.88 4.29 26.96
N GLU A 459 -23.96 3.14 26.28
CA GLU A 459 -23.06 2.80 25.16
C GLU A 459 -23.20 3.79 24.01
N THR A 460 -24.42 4.21 23.75
CA THR A 460 -24.77 5.31 22.85
C THR A 460 -24.05 6.58 23.21
N ARG A 461 -24.19 7.02 24.46
CA ARG A 461 -23.59 8.28 24.92
C ARG A 461 -22.07 8.20 24.79
N ARG A 462 -21.48 7.05 25.14
CA ARG A 462 -20.05 6.78 24.98
C ARG A 462 -19.61 6.85 23.51
N SER A 463 -20.38 6.30 22.58
CA SER A 463 -20.10 6.35 21.14
C SER A 463 -20.22 7.77 20.60
N ALA A 464 -21.24 8.52 21.00
CA ALA A 464 -21.40 9.92 20.63
C ALA A 464 -20.27 10.80 21.19
N GLN A 465 -19.84 10.55 22.43
CA GLN A 465 -18.69 11.22 23.04
C GLN A 465 -17.39 10.92 22.29
N ALA A 466 -17.13 9.67 21.95
CA ALA A 466 -15.93 9.28 21.19
C ALA A 466 -15.91 9.94 19.80
N PHE A 467 -17.06 10.03 19.13
CA PHE A 467 -17.16 10.72 17.85
C PHE A 467 -16.84 12.21 17.99
N VAL A 468 -17.42 12.88 18.99
CA VAL A 468 -17.16 14.31 19.26
C VAL A 468 -15.70 14.57 19.62
N ASP A 469 -15.08 13.66 20.38
CA ASP A 469 -13.66 13.76 20.72
C ASP A 469 -12.78 13.76 19.46
N GLY A 470 -13.02 12.82 18.54
CA GLY A 470 -12.30 12.75 17.27
C GLY A 470 -12.52 13.97 16.36
N GLU A 471 -13.71 14.57 16.37
CA GLU A 471 -14.00 15.81 15.62
C GLU A 471 -13.34 17.05 16.24
N ALA A 472 -13.25 17.12 17.56
CA ALA A 472 -12.70 18.26 18.28
C ALA A 472 -11.17 18.24 18.37
N ALA A 473 -10.55 17.06 18.47
CA ALA A 473 -9.12 16.91 18.70
C ALA A 473 -8.23 17.59 17.63
N PRO A 474 -8.56 17.59 16.32
CA PRO A 474 -7.81 18.34 15.31
C PRO A 474 -7.74 19.84 15.59
N ALA A 475 -8.84 20.47 16.03
CA ALA A 475 -8.84 21.89 16.39
C ALA A 475 -7.93 22.17 17.59
N VAL A 476 -8.00 21.32 18.62
CA VAL A 476 -7.15 21.39 19.81
C VAL A 476 -5.67 21.25 19.42
N SER A 477 -5.35 20.25 18.61
CA SER A 477 -3.98 20.01 18.14
C SER A 477 -3.46 21.19 17.31
N ALA A 478 -4.28 21.76 16.43
CA ALA A 478 -3.91 22.94 15.65
C ALA A 478 -3.56 24.13 16.55
N MET A 479 -4.39 24.43 17.55
CA MET A 479 -4.16 25.51 18.50
C MET A 479 -2.87 25.30 19.30
N VAL A 480 -2.61 24.07 19.75
CA VAL A 480 -1.38 23.72 20.48
C VAL A 480 -0.14 23.86 19.59
N GLN A 481 -0.18 23.39 18.33
CA GLN A 481 0.93 23.50 17.38
C GLN A 481 1.34 24.96 17.11
N ILE A 482 0.41 25.92 17.21
CA ILE A 482 0.70 27.35 17.04
C ILE A 482 0.89 28.12 18.35
N GLY A 483 1.06 27.41 19.48
CA GLY A 483 1.31 28.01 20.79
C GLY A 483 0.09 28.62 21.50
N GLN A 484 -1.13 28.39 21.00
CA GLN A 484 -2.38 28.87 21.59
C GLN A 484 -2.97 27.89 22.61
N VAL A 485 -2.15 27.41 23.56
CA VAL A 485 -2.54 26.34 24.52
C VAL A 485 -3.74 26.74 25.39
N GLU A 486 -3.81 27.98 25.88
CA GLU A 486 -4.94 28.44 26.71
C GLU A 486 -6.25 28.52 25.92
N ARG A 487 -6.18 28.90 24.64
CA ARG A 487 -7.34 28.85 23.74
C ARG A 487 -7.80 27.41 23.53
N ALA A 488 -6.86 26.48 23.37
CA ALA A 488 -7.17 25.06 23.24
C ALA A 488 -7.89 24.51 24.48
N ARG A 489 -7.43 24.84 25.69
CA ARG A 489 -8.10 24.47 26.95
C ARG A 489 -9.51 25.05 27.04
N ALA A 490 -9.68 26.33 26.68
CA ALA A 490 -10.98 26.97 26.67
C ALA A 490 -11.94 26.31 25.65
N PHE A 491 -11.43 25.92 24.48
CA PHE A 491 -12.20 25.19 23.47
C PHE A 491 -12.67 23.83 23.99
N VAL A 492 -11.79 23.02 24.61
CA VAL A 492 -12.16 21.74 25.23
C VAL A 492 -13.23 21.92 26.32
N ALA A 493 -13.12 22.97 27.15
CA ALA A 493 -14.12 23.28 28.15
C ALA A 493 -15.51 23.59 27.53
N LYS A 494 -15.53 24.32 26.40
CA LYS A 494 -16.77 24.57 25.64
C LYS A 494 -17.34 23.28 25.05
N VAL A 495 -16.50 22.39 24.48
CA VAL A 495 -16.95 21.08 23.99
C VAL A 495 -17.58 20.26 25.12
N ARG A 496 -16.96 20.21 26.31
CA ARG A 496 -17.55 19.54 27.49
C ARG A 496 -18.89 20.15 27.90
N ALA A 497 -19.03 21.47 27.88
CA ALA A 497 -20.29 22.12 28.19
C ALA A 497 -21.44 21.71 27.25
N LEU A 498 -21.13 21.38 25.98
CA LEU A 498 -22.11 20.93 24.98
C LEU A 498 -22.57 19.48 25.17
N ILE A 499 -21.66 18.59 25.59
CA ILE A 499 -21.92 17.12 25.61
C ILE A 499 -21.98 16.51 27.02
N GLY A 500 -21.76 17.33 28.05
CA GLY A 500 -21.75 16.99 29.47
C GLY A 500 -20.39 17.26 30.13
N ALA A 501 -20.41 17.94 31.28
CA ALA A 501 -19.21 18.38 31.98
C ALA A 501 -18.22 17.22 32.29
N ASP A 502 -18.75 16.03 32.60
CA ASP A 502 -17.96 14.83 32.92
C ASP A 502 -17.56 14.01 31.67
N ALA A 503 -17.78 14.53 30.45
CA ALA A 503 -17.41 13.82 29.24
C ALA A 503 -15.89 13.60 29.15
N LYS A 504 -15.52 12.35 28.90
CA LYS A 504 -14.14 11.95 28.66
C LYS A 504 -13.79 12.23 27.19
N LEU A 505 -12.75 13.03 26.99
CA LEU A 505 -12.25 13.45 25.68
C LEU A 505 -10.74 13.11 25.57
N PRO A 506 -10.35 11.82 25.62
CA PRO A 506 -8.95 11.41 25.64
C PRO A 506 -8.12 11.96 24.47
N GLU A 507 -8.68 12.06 23.25
CA GLU A 507 -7.93 12.59 22.10
C GLU A 507 -7.69 14.09 22.20
N CYS A 508 -8.67 14.85 22.69
CA CYS A 508 -8.45 16.26 23.03
C CYS A 508 -7.39 16.42 24.14
N GLU A 509 -7.40 15.57 25.16
CA GLU A 509 -6.41 15.62 26.25
C GLU A 509 -5.00 15.26 25.75
N ASP A 510 -4.88 14.29 24.84
CA ASP A 510 -3.61 13.96 24.20
C ASP A 510 -3.15 15.11 23.28
N ALA A 511 -4.07 15.73 22.54
CA ALA A 511 -3.79 16.93 21.74
C ALA A 511 -3.30 18.11 22.59
N LEU A 512 -3.87 18.33 23.78
CA LEU A 512 -3.40 19.33 24.75
C LEU A 512 -1.97 19.08 25.23
N ARG A 513 -1.52 17.83 25.25
CA ARG A 513 -0.13 17.45 25.59
C ARG A 513 0.82 17.53 24.40
N GLY A 514 0.33 17.91 23.22
CA GLY A 514 1.11 18.03 21.99
C GLY A 514 1.16 16.74 21.16
N PHE A 515 0.39 15.71 21.49
CA PHE A 515 0.27 14.53 20.63
C PHE A 515 -0.70 14.83 19.48
N ALA A 516 -0.26 14.60 18.24
CA ALA A 516 -1.14 14.76 17.10
C ALA A 516 -2.24 13.68 17.11
N PRO A 517 -3.52 14.02 16.88
CA PRO A 517 -4.55 13.02 16.69
C PRO A 517 -4.19 12.20 15.44
N PRO A 518 -4.38 10.88 15.47
CA PRO A 518 -4.04 10.05 14.32
C PRO A 518 -4.91 10.40 13.12
N PHE A 519 -4.25 10.65 12.00
CA PHE A 519 -4.89 10.86 10.72
C PHE A 519 -5.19 9.49 10.08
N GLY A 520 -6.41 9.29 9.59
CA GLY A 520 -6.79 8.07 8.86
C GLY A 520 -7.47 6.96 9.67
N ARG A 521 -8.20 7.27 10.75
CA ARG A 521 -9.04 6.28 11.48
C ARG A 521 -10.37 5.91 10.76
N GLY A 522 -10.44 6.14 9.44
CA GLY A 522 -11.65 5.97 8.63
C GLY A 522 -12.06 4.51 8.43
#